data_AF-A0AAD4BN59-F1
#
_entry.id   AF-A0AAD4BN59-F1
#
_cell.length_a   1.000
_cell.length_b   1.000
_cell.length_c   1.000
_cell.angle_alpha   90.00
_cell.angle_beta   90.00
_cell.angle_gamma   90.00
#
_symmetry.space_group_name_H-M   'P 1'
#
loop_
_entity.id
_entity.type
_entity.pdbx_description
1 polymer ?
#
loop_
_entity_poly.entity_id
_entity_poly.type
_entity_poly.pdbx_seq_one_letter_code
_entity_poly.pdbx_strand_id
1 'polypeptide(L)'
;MITRAAAKAKRVEMTNGPSPDSDSVSAEPPPFIPFQTRPSLERIPDDVLLEIVSHLPTLGDYPGHASNFKRLILRHAIPSAMLVRTSTLRALSQTSRLLRSRCLARAWQNVELCGEKLLKYNMPFYDAFGAATETAIRVLEVCPYLLPFIQTVFVILTTYRYTEIIPEFAACLATLPNLSAIHVIYTESTVKTTIRDAFRGIRLPSVRRISLSSLAHEIIISCPNVEEVTCLDNEYEGCSCIIQSLAECKCYHVRIMRGVSAPLTRLVNIAPNLTHASVSMRSDMTPLIGFPNLTPSRSWSGI
;
A
#
# COMPACT_ATOMS: atom_id res chain seq x y z
N MET A 1 -40.24 -15.40 9.40
CA MET A 1 -40.74 -16.02 8.15
C MET A 1 -39.84 -15.57 7.01
N ILE A 2 -38.90 -16.43 6.60
CA ILE A 2 -37.91 -16.14 5.55
C ILE A 2 -38.30 -16.99 4.34
N THR A 3 -38.82 -16.34 3.29
CA THR A 3 -39.16 -16.97 2.01
C THR A 3 -37.92 -17.03 1.12
N ARG A 4 -37.40 -18.24 0.90
CA ARG A 4 -36.37 -18.54 -0.10
C ARG A 4 -37.00 -18.56 -1.50
N ALA A 5 -36.60 -17.63 -2.36
CA ALA A 5 -36.93 -17.66 -3.79
C ALA A 5 -35.93 -18.57 -4.52
N ALA A 6 -36.41 -19.66 -5.12
CA ALA A 6 -35.65 -20.57 -5.95
C ALA A 6 -35.50 -20.01 -7.37
N ALA A 7 -34.26 -19.77 -7.82
CA ALA A 7 -33.97 -19.40 -9.20
C ALA A 7 -33.97 -20.66 -10.10
N LYS A 8 -34.83 -20.64 -11.12
CA LYS A 8 -35.04 -21.72 -12.08
C LYS A 8 -34.06 -21.55 -13.25
N ALA A 9 -33.05 -22.41 -13.34
CA ALA A 9 -32.10 -22.42 -14.45
C ALA A 9 -32.79 -22.90 -15.74
N LYS A 10 -32.78 -22.06 -16.79
CA LYS A 10 -33.31 -22.37 -18.12
C LYS A 10 -32.20 -23.05 -18.94
N ARG A 11 -32.35 -24.36 -19.17
CA ARG A 11 -31.50 -25.17 -20.06
C ARG A 11 -31.74 -24.71 -21.50
N VAL A 12 -30.71 -24.17 -22.14
CA VAL A 12 -30.73 -23.84 -23.58
C VAL A 12 -30.33 -25.11 -24.34
N GLU A 13 -31.27 -25.65 -25.11
CA GLU A 13 -31.01 -26.70 -26.09
C GLU A 13 -30.20 -26.11 -27.24
N MET A 14 -29.01 -26.66 -27.46
CA MET A 14 -28.20 -26.42 -28.64
C MET A 14 -28.82 -27.20 -29.81
N THR A 15 -29.31 -26.46 -30.80
CA THR A 15 -29.75 -26.99 -32.08
C THR A 15 -28.55 -27.45 -32.91
N ASN A 16 -28.63 -28.70 -33.37
CA ASN A 16 -27.68 -29.33 -34.29
C ASN A 16 -27.64 -28.57 -35.62
N GLY A 17 -26.47 -28.02 -35.96
CA GLY A 17 -26.15 -27.51 -37.29
C GLY A 17 -25.49 -28.59 -38.17
N PRO A 18 -25.63 -28.50 -39.49
CA PRO A 18 -25.26 -29.56 -40.44
C PRO A 18 -23.75 -29.71 -40.62
N SER A 19 -23.32 -30.97 -40.78
CA SER A 19 -21.97 -31.38 -41.16
C SER A 19 -21.55 -30.75 -42.50
N PRO A 20 -20.36 -30.11 -42.58
CA PRO A 20 -19.70 -29.84 -43.84
C PRO A 20 -18.82 -31.03 -44.24
N ASP A 21 -18.85 -31.28 -45.54
CA ASP A 21 -18.27 -32.40 -46.24
C ASP A 21 -16.75 -32.56 -46.06
N SER A 22 -16.38 -33.82 -46.13
CA SER A 22 -15.04 -34.38 -46.13
C SER A 22 -14.29 -34.06 -47.43
N ASP A 23 -13.42 -33.05 -47.39
CA ASP A 23 -12.31 -32.91 -48.32
C ASP A 23 -10.99 -33.26 -47.61
N SER A 24 -10.59 -34.53 -47.76
CA SER A 24 -9.33 -35.09 -47.25
C SER A 24 -8.16 -34.69 -48.15
N VAL A 25 -7.63 -33.47 -47.95
CA VAL A 25 -6.31 -33.10 -48.47
C VAL A 25 -5.26 -33.61 -47.49
N SER A 26 -4.50 -34.63 -47.89
CA SER A 26 -3.33 -35.12 -47.16
C SER A 26 -2.25 -34.05 -47.14
N ALA A 27 -2.29 -33.16 -46.15
CA ALA A 27 -1.21 -32.25 -45.83
C ALA A 27 -0.17 -33.03 -45.01
N GLU A 28 1.03 -33.20 -45.56
CA GLU A 28 2.20 -33.67 -44.80
C GLU A 28 2.33 -32.86 -43.49
N PRO A 29 2.58 -33.52 -42.35
CA PRO A 29 2.81 -32.81 -41.10
C PRO A 29 4.02 -31.88 -41.30
N PRO A 30 3.88 -30.59 -40.98
CA PRO A 30 4.97 -29.65 -41.17
C PRO A 30 6.21 -30.13 -40.43
N PRO A 31 7.41 -29.94 -41.01
CA PRO A 31 8.66 -30.40 -40.41
C PRO A 31 8.75 -29.89 -38.96
N PHE A 32 9.00 -30.82 -38.05
CA PHE A 32 9.19 -30.54 -36.62
C PHE A 32 10.45 -29.68 -36.47
N ILE A 33 10.29 -28.36 -36.46
CA ILE A 33 11.38 -27.44 -36.13
C ILE A 33 11.62 -27.62 -34.62
N PRO A 34 12.76 -28.18 -34.17
CA PRO A 34 13.06 -28.23 -32.75
C PRO A 34 13.03 -26.79 -32.24
N PHE A 35 12.20 -26.52 -31.23
CA PHE A 35 12.17 -25.22 -30.56
C PHE A 35 13.60 -24.94 -30.06
N GLN A 36 14.34 -24.10 -30.80
CA GLN A 36 15.57 -23.51 -30.30
C GLN A 36 15.18 -22.84 -28.99
N THR A 37 15.83 -23.25 -27.90
CA THR A 37 15.50 -22.79 -26.55
C THR A 37 15.78 -21.31 -26.47
N ARG A 38 14.77 -20.51 -26.82
CA ARG A 38 14.79 -19.06 -26.66
C ARG A 38 15.14 -18.77 -25.19
N PRO A 39 15.91 -17.70 -24.92
CA PRO A 39 16.18 -17.30 -23.56
C PRO A 39 14.85 -17.16 -22.81
N SER A 40 14.61 -18.07 -21.87
CA SER A 40 13.44 -18.04 -21.00
C SER A 40 13.73 -17.11 -19.83
N LEU A 41 12.74 -16.33 -19.42
CA LEU A 41 12.82 -15.48 -18.23
C LEU A 41 13.23 -16.26 -16.97
N GLU A 42 12.91 -17.56 -16.94
CA GLU A 42 13.29 -18.49 -15.87
C GLU A 42 14.80 -18.69 -15.71
N ARG A 43 15.57 -18.50 -16.79
CA ARG A 43 17.02 -18.69 -16.80
C ARG A 43 17.79 -17.42 -16.43
N ILE A 44 17.10 -16.31 -16.22
CA ILE A 44 17.73 -15.07 -15.81
C ILE A 44 18.22 -15.22 -14.35
N PRO A 45 19.44 -14.75 -14.03
CA PRO A 45 19.93 -14.67 -12.66
C PRO A 45 19.01 -13.84 -11.75
N ASP A 46 18.96 -14.19 -10.46
CA ASP A 46 18.03 -13.56 -9.51
C ASP A 46 18.31 -12.07 -9.31
N ASP A 47 19.57 -11.66 -9.30
CA ASP A 47 20.02 -10.27 -9.22
C ASP A 47 19.50 -9.44 -10.40
N VAL A 48 19.59 -9.96 -11.63
CA VAL A 48 19.09 -9.28 -12.83
C VAL A 48 17.57 -9.17 -12.80
N LEU A 49 16.86 -10.22 -12.37
CA LEU A 49 15.41 -10.16 -12.21
C LEU A 49 15.00 -9.11 -11.17
N LEU A 50 15.73 -9.06 -10.05
CA LEU A 50 15.47 -8.09 -8.98
C LEU A 50 15.74 -6.66 -9.45
N GLU A 51 16.79 -6.43 -10.24
CA GLU A 51 17.09 -5.14 -10.84
C GLU A 51 15.97 -4.69 -11.79
N ILE A 52 15.49 -5.58 -12.67
CA ILE A 52 14.36 -5.27 -13.57
C ILE A 52 13.13 -4.86 -12.75
N VAL A 53 12.82 -5.64 -11.71
CA VAL A 53 11.67 -5.36 -10.85
C VAL A 53 11.88 -4.09 -10.02
N SER A 54 13.11 -3.74 -9.63
CA SER A 54 13.39 -2.52 -8.86
C SER A 54 13.09 -1.24 -9.61
N HIS A 55 13.18 -1.26 -10.95
CA HIS A 55 12.78 -0.13 -11.80
C HIS A 55 11.26 0.00 -11.97
N LEU A 56 10.48 -1.00 -11.55
CA LEU A 56 9.02 -0.89 -11.60
C LEU A 56 8.53 0.02 -10.48
N PRO A 57 7.67 1.01 -10.79
CA PRO A 57 7.19 1.98 -9.82
C PRO A 57 6.45 1.31 -8.67
N THR A 58 6.72 1.80 -7.46
CA THR A 58 5.95 1.45 -6.27
C THR A 58 5.26 2.66 -5.66
N LEU A 59 4.26 2.38 -4.84
CA LEU A 59 3.57 3.39 -4.06
C LEU A 59 4.48 4.10 -3.04
N GLY A 60 5.58 3.45 -2.63
CA GLY A 60 6.59 4.01 -1.73
C GLY A 60 7.55 4.99 -2.40
N ASP A 61 7.75 4.89 -3.72
CA ASP A 61 8.68 5.73 -4.49
C ASP A 61 8.11 7.11 -4.85
N TYR A 62 7.00 7.51 -4.22
CA TYR A 62 6.37 8.82 -4.40
C TYR A 62 6.64 9.82 -3.24
N PRO A 63 7.89 9.99 -2.74
CA PRO A 63 8.19 10.96 -1.69
C PRO A 63 8.13 12.38 -2.28
N GLY A 64 7.05 13.10 -1.99
CA GLY A 64 6.87 14.50 -2.41
C GLY A 64 5.58 14.78 -3.16
N HIS A 65 4.77 13.77 -3.45
CA HIS A 65 3.49 13.91 -4.15
C HIS A 65 2.31 13.40 -3.32
N ALA A 66 2.49 13.24 -2.00
CA ALA A 66 1.40 12.98 -1.06
C ALA A 66 0.23 13.95 -1.25
N SER A 67 0.58 15.21 -1.53
CA SER A 67 -0.33 16.28 -1.90
C SER A 67 -1.20 15.98 -3.12
N ASN A 68 -0.61 15.38 -4.15
CA ASN A 68 -1.30 14.91 -5.34
C ASN A 68 -2.06 13.62 -5.07
N PHE A 69 -1.63 12.79 -4.12
CA PHE A 69 -2.30 11.54 -3.81
C PHE A 69 -3.70 11.74 -3.25
N LYS A 70 -3.89 12.68 -2.31
CA LYS A 70 -5.25 13.06 -1.85
C LYS A 70 -6.12 13.52 -3.03
N ARG A 71 -5.57 14.31 -3.96
CA ARG A 71 -6.28 14.72 -5.18
C ARG A 71 -6.61 13.55 -6.10
N LEU A 72 -5.71 12.57 -6.24
CA LEU A 72 -5.91 11.37 -7.05
C LEU A 72 -7.01 10.47 -6.46
N ILE A 73 -7.00 10.27 -5.14
CA ILE A 73 -8.06 9.57 -4.41
C ILE A 73 -9.39 10.31 -4.57
N LEU A 74 -9.41 11.64 -4.40
CA LEU A 74 -10.61 12.45 -4.58
C LEU A 74 -11.11 12.45 -6.04
N ARG A 75 -10.22 12.23 -7.00
CA ARG A 75 -10.56 12.00 -8.42
C ARG A 75 -10.93 10.56 -8.74
N HIS A 76 -11.08 9.73 -7.70
CA HIS A 76 -11.45 8.32 -7.80
C HIS A 76 -10.50 7.48 -8.66
N ALA A 77 -9.23 7.88 -8.75
CA ALA A 77 -8.27 7.23 -9.63
C ALA A 77 -6.92 7.08 -8.91
N ILE A 78 -6.66 5.88 -8.38
CA ILE A 78 -5.27 5.49 -8.10
C ILE A 78 -4.65 5.18 -9.45
N PRO A 79 -3.56 5.86 -9.85
CA PRO A 79 -2.92 5.58 -11.12
C PRO A 79 -2.51 4.11 -11.18
N SER A 80 -2.97 3.39 -12.20
CA SER A 80 -2.61 1.98 -12.44
C SER A 80 -1.09 1.78 -12.49
N ALA A 81 -0.36 2.82 -12.93
CA ALA A 81 1.09 2.91 -12.87
C ALA A 81 1.68 2.55 -11.49
N MET A 82 1.00 2.87 -10.38
CA MET A 82 1.52 2.63 -9.03
C MET A 82 1.35 1.19 -8.55
N LEU A 83 0.49 0.41 -9.24
CA LEU A 83 0.24 -1.01 -8.97
C LEU A 83 1.01 -1.92 -9.92
N VAL A 84 1.81 -1.34 -10.84
CA VAL A 84 2.51 -2.10 -11.90
C VAL A 84 3.45 -3.12 -11.30
N ARG A 85 4.27 -2.75 -10.31
CA ARG A 85 5.22 -3.71 -9.71
C ARG A 85 4.51 -4.91 -9.11
N THR A 86 3.52 -4.68 -8.25
CA THR A 86 2.78 -5.73 -7.55
C THR A 86 2.01 -6.60 -8.54
N SER A 87 1.39 -5.99 -9.56
CA SER A 87 0.68 -6.71 -10.62
C SER A 87 1.62 -7.56 -11.48
N THR A 88 2.77 -7.01 -11.87
CA THR A 88 3.80 -7.73 -12.62
C THR A 88 4.36 -8.91 -11.84
N LEU A 89 4.75 -8.70 -10.57
CA LEU A 89 5.25 -9.79 -9.73
C LEU A 89 4.21 -10.91 -9.52
N ARG A 90 2.94 -10.54 -9.32
CA ARG A 90 1.84 -11.52 -9.26
C ARG A 90 1.68 -12.25 -10.58
N ALA A 91 1.66 -11.55 -11.72
CA ALA A 91 1.55 -12.18 -13.03
C ALA A 91 2.71 -13.16 -13.27
N LEU A 92 3.95 -12.74 -13.02
CA LEU A 92 5.14 -13.60 -13.12
C LEU A 92 5.04 -14.84 -12.24
N SER A 93 4.52 -14.71 -11.00
CA SER A 93 4.33 -15.84 -10.09
C SER A 93 3.31 -16.89 -10.57
N GLN A 94 2.50 -16.57 -11.59
CA GLN A 94 1.55 -17.51 -12.20
C GLN A 94 2.07 -18.12 -13.50
N THR A 95 3.23 -17.73 -14.00
CA THR A 95 3.77 -18.26 -15.27
C THR A 95 4.47 -19.61 -15.11
N SER A 96 5.20 -19.82 -14.01
CA SER A 96 5.88 -21.09 -13.73
C SER A 96 6.21 -21.32 -12.27
N ARG A 97 6.57 -22.56 -11.91
CA ARG A 97 6.96 -22.93 -10.52
C ARG A 97 8.21 -22.20 -10.05
N LEU A 98 9.20 -22.03 -10.94
CA LEU A 98 10.44 -21.34 -10.60
C LEU A 98 10.17 -19.85 -10.35
N LEU A 99 9.47 -19.18 -11.26
CA LEU A 99 9.10 -17.78 -11.09
C LEU A 99 8.16 -17.57 -9.90
N ARG A 100 7.28 -18.54 -9.59
CA ARG A 100 6.48 -18.51 -8.36
C ARG A 100 7.37 -18.46 -7.12
N SER A 101 8.36 -19.33 -7.02
CA SER A 101 9.26 -19.39 -5.86
C SER A 101 10.05 -18.09 -5.65
N ARG A 102 10.39 -17.39 -6.75
CA ARG A 102 11.17 -16.14 -6.73
C ARG A 102 10.29 -14.89 -6.50
N CYS A 103 9.17 -14.80 -7.21
CA CYS A 103 8.36 -13.59 -7.28
C CYS A 103 7.28 -13.52 -6.19
N LEU A 104 6.81 -14.65 -5.65
CA LEU A 104 5.68 -14.65 -4.72
C LEU A 104 6.01 -13.89 -3.42
N ALA A 105 7.14 -14.21 -2.79
CA ALA A 105 7.58 -13.51 -1.58
C ALA A 105 7.70 -11.98 -1.81
N ARG A 106 8.23 -11.59 -2.97
CA ARG A 106 8.36 -10.19 -3.37
C ARG A 106 7.02 -9.51 -3.65
N ALA A 107 6.08 -10.23 -4.26
CA ALA A 107 4.73 -9.75 -4.52
C ALA A 107 3.94 -9.47 -3.23
N TRP A 108 4.31 -10.12 -2.12
CA TRP A 108 3.70 -9.96 -0.81
C TRP A 108 4.51 -9.07 0.14
N GLN A 109 5.69 -8.61 -0.27
CA GLN A 109 6.50 -7.67 0.53
C GLN A 109 5.76 -6.36 0.80
N ASN A 110 4.99 -5.91 -0.19
CA ASN A 110 4.12 -4.75 -0.11
C ASN A 110 2.66 -5.20 -0.24
N VAL A 111 1.88 -4.99 0.81
CA VAL A 111 0.44 -5.25 0.80
C VAL A 111 -0.27 -3.94 0.49
N GLU A 112 -0.71 -3.83 -0.76
CA GLU A 112 -1.46 -2.70 -1.28
C GLU A 112 -2.96 -2.96 -1.15
N LEU A 113 -3.59 -2.40 -0.11
CA LEU A 113 -5.03 -2.52 0.15
C LEU A 113 -5.87 -1.52 -0.67
N CYS A 114 -5.30 -1.02 -1.76
CA CYS A 114 -5.80 0.12 -2.52
C CYS A 114 -6.09 -0.24 -4.00
N GLY A 115 -6.51 -1.47 -4.29
CA GLY A 115 -6.46 -2.03 -5.64
C GLY A 115 -7.58 -1.61 -6.62
N GLU A 116 -7.18 -1.34 -7.86
CA GLU A 116 -7.98 -0.95 -9.04
C GLU A 116 -9.15 -1.89 -9.40
N LYS A 117 -9.04 -3.18 -9.07
CA LYS A 117 -10.01 -4.20 -9.52
C LYS A 117 -11.43 -4.00 -8.98
N LEU A 118 -11.60 -3.17 -7.95
CA LEU A 118 -12.88 -2.99 -7.26
C LEU A 118 -13.75 -1.90 -7.89
N LEU A 119 -13.17 -1.03 -8.73
CA LEU A 119 -13.93 -0.03 -9.49
C LEU A 119 -14.80 -0.65 -10.60
N LYS A 120 -14.58 -1.92 -10.94
CA LYS A 120 -15.35 -2.64 -11.97
C LYS A 120 -16.77 -3.02 -11.54
N TYR A 121 -17.12 -2.87 -10.25
CA TYR A 121 -18.34 -3.46 -9.67
C TYR A 121 -19.49 -2.48 -9.39
N ASN A 122 -19.52 -1.28 -10.02
CA ASN A 122 -20.51 -0.23 -9.72
C ASN A 122 -20.63 0.09 -8.20
N MET A 123 -19.60 -0.21 -7.44
CA MET A 123 -19.55 0.03 -6.01
C MET A 123 -19.10 1.47 -5.76
N PRO A 124 -19.65 2.17 -4.75
CA PRO A 124 -19.13 3.46 -4.34
C PRO A 124 -17.61 3.38 -4.11
N PHE A 125 -16.89 4.41 -4.55
CA PHE A 125 -15.42 4.41 -4.54
C PHE A 125 -14.83 4.04 -3.16
N TYR A 126 -15.40 4.58 -2.07
CA TYR A 126 -14.93 4.32 -0.71
C TYR A 126 -15.27 2.93 -0.17
N ASP A 127 -16.41 2.38 -0.59
CA ASP A 127 -16.84 1.02 -0.25
C ASP A 127 -15.90 -0.02 -0.88
N ALA A 128 -15.44 0.25 -2.10
CA ALA A 128 -14.45 -0.56 -2.77
C ALA A 128 -13.16 -0.70 -1.93
N PHE A 129 -12.62 0.38 -1.36
CA PHE A 129 -11.42 0.29 -0.51
C PHE A 129 -11.65 -0.45 0.80
N GLY A 130 -12.79 -0.23 1.43
CA GLY A 130 -13.16 -0.95 2.66
C GLY A 130 -13.27 -2.46 2.40
N ALA A 131 -13.98 -2.85 1.34
CA ALA A 131 -14.10 -4.25 0.93
C ALA A 131 -12.75 -4.87 0.53
N ALA A 132 -11.85 -4.09 -0.09
CA ALA A 132 -10.48 -4.51 -0.40
C ALA A 132 -9.71 -4.86 0.87
N THR A 133 -9.79 -3.96 1.87
CA THR A 133 -9.11 -4.07 3.15
C THR A 133 -9.62 -5.30 3.91
N GLU A 134 -10.93 -5.46 4.02
CA GLU A 134 -11.56 -6.65 4.61
C GLU A 134 -11.11 -7.95 3.91
N THR A 135 -11.17 -7.98 2.58
CA THR A 135 -10.77 -9.16 1.80
C THR A 135 -9.31 -9.52 2.06
N ALA A 136 -8.43 -8.53 2.10
CA ALA A 136 -7.01 -8.78 2.34
C ALA A 136 -6.76 -9.30 3.76
N ILE A 137 -7.41 -8.74 4.79
CA ILE A 137 -7.32 -9.25 6.17
C ILE A 137 -7.72 -10.73 6.20
N ARG A 138 -8.87 -11.08 5.61
CA ARG A 138 -9.34 -12.47 5.50
C ARG A 138 -8.35 -13.38 4.78
N VAL A 139 -7.71 -12.91 3.71
CA VAL A 139 -6.68 -13.68 3.01
C VAL A 139 -5.47 -13.94 3.91
N LEU A 140 -5.06 -12.96 4.71
CA LEU A 140 -3.93 -13.12 5.65
C LEU A 140 -4.27 -14.05 6.81
N GLU A 141 -5.51 -14.05 7.28
CA GLU A 141 -6.00 -15.03 8.28
C GLU A 141 -5.98 -16.46 7.73
N VAL A 142 -6.45 -16.65 6.48
CA VAL A 142 -6.48 -17.98 5.84
C VAL A 142 -5.07 -18.44 5.41
N CYS A 143 -4.17 -17.50 5.12
CA CYS A 143 -2.83 -17.78 4.59
C CYS A 143 -1.71 -17.26 5.52
N PRO A 144 -1.55 -17.82 6.73
CA PRO A 144 -0.56 -17.33 7.70
C PRO A 144 0.89 -17.47 7.22
N TYR A 145 1.16 -18.35 6.23
CA TYR A 145 2.47 -18.48 5.60
C TYR A 145 2.89 -17.22 4.81
N LEU A 146 1.98 -16.28 4.56
CA LEU A 146 2.27 -15.00 3.90
C LEU A 146 2.81 -13.95 4.88
N LEU A 147 2.45 -14.02 6.16
CA LEU A 147 2.79 -12.99 7.16
C LEU A 147 4.29 -12.67 7.23
N PRO A 148 5.21 -13.66 7.17
CA PRO A 148 6.65 -13.36 7.20
C PRO A 148 7.16 -12.58 5.99
N PHE A 149 6.45 -12.58 4.86
CA PHE A 149 6.88 -11.83 3.68
C PHE A 149 6.52 -10.35 3.76
N ILE A 150 5.50 -9.99 4.53
CA ILE A 150 4.93 -8.64 4.55
C ILE A 150 5.83 -7.70 5.35
N GLN A 151 6.29 -6.64 4.68
CA GLN A 151 7.15 -5.63 5.29
C GLN A 151 6.52 -4.24 5.26
N THR A 152 5.67 -3.97 4.28
CA THR A 152 5.05 -2.67 4.06
C THR A 152 3.57 -2.84 3.82
N VAL A 153 2.75 -2.05 4.50
CA VAL A 153 1.29 -2.03 4.30
C VAL A 153 0.86 -0.64 3.82
N PHE A 154 0.09 -0.61 2.74
CA PHE A 154 -0.54 0.59 2.21
C PHE A 154 -2.06 0.45 2.34
N VAL A 155 -2.70 1.41 3.00
CA VAL A 155 -4.14 1.34 3.30
C VAL A 155 -4.83 2.69 3.11
N ILE A 156 -6.10 2.62 2.72
CA ILE A 156 -7.05 3.73 2.70
C ILE A 156 -8.16 3.40 3.70
N LEU A 157 -8.34 4.24 4.72
CA LEU A 157 -9.33 4.04 5.77
C LEU A 157 -10.58 4.88 5.47
N THR A 158 -11.68 4.21 5.15
CA THR A 158 -12.95 4.83 4.75
C THR A 158 -14.05 4.54 5.77
N THR A 159 -15.22 5.16 5.61
CA THR A 159 -16.43 4.87 6.41
C THR A 159 -17.05 3.49 6.18
N TYR A 160 -16.59 2.72 5.19
CA TYR A 160 -17.15 1.39 4.94
C TYR A 160 -16.85 0.44 6.09
N ARG A 161 -17.90 0.04 6.84
CA ARG A 161 -17.85 -0.91 7.97
C ARG A 161 -16.65 -0.68 8.91
N TYR A 162 -16.29 0.58 9.10
CA TYR A 162 -15.04 0.97 9.76
C TYR A 162 -14.95 0.53 11.22
N THR A 163 -16.09 0.40 11.91
CA THR A 163 -16.20 -0.11 13.28
C THR A 163 -15.80 -1.57 13.42
N GLU A 164 -15.86 -2.34 12.34
CA GLU A 164 -15.48 -3.75 12.28
C GLU A 164 -14.08 -3.89 11.67
N ILE A 165 -13.84 -3.24 10.52
CA ILE A 165 -12.63 -3.41 9.72
C ILE A 165 -11.40 -2.78 10.39
N ILE A 166 -11.51 -1.61 11.04
CA ILE A 166 -10.34 -0.94 11.62
C ILE A 166 -9.77 -1.71 12.84
N PRO A 167 -10.58 -2.23 13.78
CA PRO A 167 -10.08 -3.13 14.82
C PRO A 167 -9.44 -4.40 14.27
N GLU A 168 -10.07 -5.06 13.29
CA GLU A 168 -9.51 -6.25 12.64
C GLU A 168 -8.19 -5.93 11.93
N PHE A 169 -8.10 -4.77 11.28
CA PHE A 169 -6.89 -4.27 10.65
C PHE A 169 -5.77 -4.06 11.68
N ALA A 170 -6.05 -3.39 12.80
CA ALA A 170 -5.07 -3.15 13.86
C ALA A 170 -4.55 -4.47 14.46
N ALA A 171 -5.45 -5.43 14.70
CA ALA A 171 -5.10 -6.77 15.16
C ALA A 171 -4.25 -7.51 14.12
N CYS A 172 -4.62 -7.45 12.84
CA CYS A 172 -3.87 -8.05 11.73
C CYS A 172 -2.44 -7.51 11.67
N LEU A 173 -2.25 -6.18 11.76
CA LEU A 173 -0.91 -5.57 11.77
C LEU A 173 -0.02 -6.09 12.90
N ALA A 174 -0.59 -6.34 14.09
CA ALA A 174 0.15 -6.88 15.23
C ALA A 174 0.63 -8.33 15.02
N THR A 175 0.04 -9.06 14.05
CA THR A 175 0.48 -10.43 13.70
C THR A 175 1.62 -10.47 12.68
N LEU A 176 2.00 -9.32 12.09
CA LEU A 176 3.00 -9.25 11.02
C LEU A 176 4.42 -9.13 11.62
N PRO A 177 5.25 -10.20 11.59
CA PRO A 177 6.52 -10.22 12.32
C PRO A 177 7.58 -9.30 11.70
N ASN A 178 7.47 -9.03 10.39
CA ASN A 178 8.45 -8.27 9.63
C ASN A 178 7.92 -6.90 9.18
N LEU A 179 6.79 -6.44 9.74
CA LEU A 179 6.20 -5.15 9.39
C LEU A 179 7.13 -4.01 9.80
N SER A 180 7.68 -3.33 8.80
CA SER A 180 8.63 -2.23 8.97
C SER A 180 8.04 -0.87 8.58
N ALA A 181 6.99 -0.85 7.76
CA ALA A 181 6.40 0.37 7.25
C ALA A 181 4.87 0.31 7.14
N ILE A 182 4.22 1.39 7.57
CA ILE A 182 2.76 1.59 7.43
C ILE A 182 2.51 2.90 6.71
N HIS A 183 1.72 2.84 5.64
CA HIS A 183 1.31 4.00 4.86
C HIS A 183 -0.22 4.08 4.84
N VAL A 184 -0.79 4.96 5.66
CA VAL A 184 -2.21 5.30 5.63
C VAL A 184 -2.39 6.50 4.72
N ILE A 185 -2.76 6.21 3.48
CA ILE A 185 -2.71 7.19 2.39
C ILE A 185 -3.86 8.18 2.46
N TYR A 186 -5.02 7.72 2.93
CA TYR A 186 -6.20 8.53 3.15
C TYR A 186 -6.97 8.00 4.34
N THR A 187 -7.62 8.92 5.02
CA THR A 187 -8.48 8.64 6.16
C THR A 187 -9.65 9.60 6.12
N GLU A 188 -10.86 9.06 6.25
CA GLU A 188 -12.06 9.88 6.37
C GLU A 188 -12.17 10.45 7.80
N SER A 189 -12.67 11.68 7.97
CA SER A 189 -12.68 12.36 9.28
C SER A 189 -13.52 11.64 10.33
N THR A 190 -14.59 10.97 9.89
CA THR A 190 -15.54 10.21 10.70
C THR A 190 -14.91 8.99 11.38
N VAL A 191 -13.80 8.44 10.85
CA VAL A 191 -13.18 7.22 11.38
C VAL A 191 -12.13 7.48 12.45
N LYS A 192 -11.79 8.75 12.72
CA LYS A 192 -10.72 9.15 13.66
C LYS A 192 -10.86 8.51 15.04
N THR A 193 -12.05 8.54 15.63
CA THR A 193 -12.31 7.98 16.96
C THR A 193 -12.11 6.47 16.98
N THR A 194 -12.58 5.77 15.95
CA THR A 194 -12.41 4.32 15.81
C THR A 194 -10.96 3.93 15.60
N ILE A 195 -10.17 4.71 14.85
CA ILE A 195 -8.72 4.49 14.73
C ILE A 195 -8.06 4.55 16.11
N ARG A 196 -8.32 5.62 16.87
CA ARG A 196 -7.77 5.77 18.21
C ARG A 196 -8.11 4.57 19.11
N ASP A 197 -9.38 4.17 19.10
CA ASP A 197 -9.87 3.12 20.00
C ASP A 197 -9.36 1.72 19.57
N ALA A 198 -9.24 1.47 18.26
CA ALA A 198 -8.70 0.23 17.70
C ALA A 198 -7.20 0.04 17.95
N PHE A 199 -6.42 1.12 17.86
CA PHE A 199 -4.96 1.07 18.07
C PHE A 199 -4.56 1.23 19.54
N ARG A 200 -5.51 1.53 20.43
CA ARG A 200 -5.27 1.62 21.87
C ARG A 200 -4.78 0.27 22.41
N GLY A 201 -3.58 0.26 22.98
CA GLY A 201 -2.95 -0.94 23.55
C GLY A 201 -2.23 -1.83 22.54
N ILE A 202 -2.38 -1.58 21.24
CA ILE A 202 -1.61 -2.26 20.19
C ILE A 202 -0.18 -1.73 20.17
N ARG A 203 0.78 -2.64 20.04
CA ARG A 203 2.21 -2.32 19.93
C ARG A 203 2.79 -2.89 18.64
N LEU A 204 3.45 -2.03 17.87
CA LEU A 204 4.06 -2.30 16.57
C LEU A 204 5.55 -1.89 16.62
N PRO A 205 6.39 -2.53 17.44
CA PRO A 205 7.76 -2.10 17.70
C PRO A 205 8.71 -2.32 16.50
N SER A 206 8.31 -3.12 15.51
CA SER A 206 9.09 -3.35 14.29
C SER A 206 8.94 -2.21 13.27
N VAL A 207 7.90 -1.38 13.40
CA VAL A 207 7.62 -0.28 12.46
C VAL A 207 8.65 0.83 12.62
N ARG A 208 9.38 1.09 11.54
CA ARG A 208 10.41 2.14 11.43
C ARG A 208 9.99 3.31 10.57
N ARG A 209 9.07 3.10 9.63
CA ARG A 209 8.62 4.15 8.71
C ARG A 209 7.10 4.26 8.78
N ILE A 210 6.60 5.48 8.90
CA ILE A 210 5.16 5.71 8.90
C ILE A 210 4.81 6.89 8.00
N SER A 211 3.77 6.73 7.18
CA SER A 211 3.18 7.82 6.42
C SER A 211 1.70 7.88 6.71
N LEU A 212 1.21 9.02 7.19
CA LEU A 212 -0.17 9.14 7.67
C LEU A 212 -0.79 10.44 7.19
N SER A 213 -2.11 10.41 6.97
CA SER A 213 -2.94 11.59 7.13
C SER A 213 -2.96 12.01 8.60
N SER A 214 -3.10 13.30 8.86
CA SER A 214 -3.32 13.86 10.19
C SER A 214 -4.50 13.24 10.92
N LEU A 215 -5.50 12.72 10.20
CA LEU A 215 -6.65 12.05 10.81
C LEU A 215 -6.30 10.68 11.41
N ALA A 216 -5.16 10.10 11.02
CA ALA A 216 -4.66 8.80 11.48
C ALA A 216 -3.44 8.89 12.42
N HIS A 217 -3.11 10.09 12.94
CA HIS A 217 -1.97 10.33 13.85
C HIS A 217 -1.91 9.37 15.06
N GLU A 218 -3.05 8.91 15.56
CA GLU A 218 -3.16 8.00 16.70
C GLU A 218 -2.43 6.66 16.49
N ILE A 219 -2.24 6.23 15.22
CA ILE A 219 -1.48 5.00 14.88
C ILE A 219 -0.01 5.12 15.29
N ILE A 220 0.55 6.34 15.31
CA ILE A 220 1.94 6.59 15.72
C ILE A 220 2.16 6.13 17.17
N ILE A 221 1.16 6.25 18.03
CA ILE A 221 1.26 5.87 19.44
C ILE A 221 1.57 4.38 19.59
N SER A 222 1.10 3.55 18.66
CA SER A 222 1.42 2.12 18.61
C SER A 222 2.84 1.82 18.11
N CYS A 223 3.57 2.79 17.57
CA CYS A 223 4.85 2.60 16.87
C CYS A 223 6.02 3.28 17.61
N PRO A 224 6.50 2.75 18.76
CA PRO A 224 7.47 3.43 19.64
C PRO A 224 8.86 3.65 19.00
N ASN A 225 9.12 2.95 17.90
CA ASN A 225 10.42 2.74 17.31
C ASN A 225 10.56 3.41 15.93
N VAL A 226 9.62 4.32 15.62
CA VAL A 226 9.55 4.99 14.32
C VAL A 226 10.74 5.94 14.13
N GLU A 227 11.34 5.88 12.94
CA GLU A 227 12.51 6.64 12.54
C GLU A 227 12.19 7.66 11.44
N GLU A 228 11.24 7.33 10.55
CA GLU A 228 10.77 8.22 9.49
C GLU A 228 9.26 8.44 9.60
N VAL A 229 8.87 9.71 9.68
CA VAL A 229 7.47 10.13 9.74
C VAL A 229 7.17 11.06 8.56
N THR A 230 6.21 10.68 7.74
CA THR A 230 5.72 11.51 6.63
C THR A 230 4.26 11.88 6.88
N CYS A 231 3.99 13.18 7.03
CA CYS A 231 2.65 13.72 7.00
C CYS A 231 2.21 13.88 5.54
N LEU A 232 1.08 13.26 5.18
CA LEU A 232 0.55 13.27 3.82
C LEU A 232 -0.42 14.43 3.56
N ASP A 233 -0.86 15.13 4.61
CA ASP A 233 -1.80 16.23 4.47
C ASP A 233 -1.10 17.54 4.10
N ASN A 234 -1.74 18.30 3.21
CA ASN A 234 -1.28 19.63 2.80
C ASN A 234 -1.74 20.75 3.75
N GLU A 235 -2.60 20.41 4.70
CA GLU A 235 -3.31 21.37 5.53
C GLU A 235 -2.54 21.61 6.83
N TYR A 236 -2.22 22.88 7.11
CA TYR A 236 -1.39 23.32 8.23
C TYR A 236 -1.90 22.81 9.60
N GLU A 237 -3.21 22.63 9.75
CA GLU A 237 -3.83 22.25 11.03
C GLU A 237 -3.54 20.79 11.40
N GLY A 238 -3.51 19.90 10.41
CA GLY A 238 -3.35 18.47 10.64
C GLY A 238 -1.97 18.05 11.16
N CYS A 239 -0.92 18.82 10.82
CA CYS A 239 0.44 18.51 11.24
C CYS A 239 0.63 18.59 12.77
N SER A 240 -0.16 19.43 13.45
CA SER A 240 -0.04 19.63 14.89
C SER A 240 -0.38 18.38 15.69
N CYS A 241 -1.35 17.58 15.21
CA CYS A 241 -1.77 16.33 15.84
C CYS A 241 -0.68 15.24 15.75
N ILE A 242 0.01 15.14 14.62
CA ILE A 242 1.14 14.20 14.46
C ILE A 242 2.26 14.53 15.46
N ILE A 243 2.59 15.82 15.59
CA ILE A 243 3.59 16.29 16.55
C ILE A 243 3.18 16.00 17.99
N GLN A 244 1.90 16.16 18.32
CA GLN A 244 1.38 15.81 19.63
C GLN A 244 1.48 14.30 19.91
N SER A 245 1.06 13.44 18.98
CA SER A 245 1.20 11.98 19.14
C SER A 245 2.65 11.55 19.28
N LEU A 246 3.57 12.18 18.53
CA LEU A 246 5.01 11.91 18.65
C LEU A 246 5.57 12.27 20.04
N ALA A 247 5.12 13.39 20.60
CA ALA A 247 5.49 13.80 21.95
C ALA A 247 4.93 12.82 23.00
N GLU A 248 3.69 12.37 22.82
CA GLU A 248 3.01 11.43 23.73
C GLU A 248 3.69 10.04 23.74
N CYS A 249 4.05 9.51 22.56
CA CYS A 249 4.73 8.21 22.45
C CYS A 249 6.20 8.24 22.85
N LYS A 250 6.78 9.42 23.11
CA LYS A 250 8.22 9.60 23.35
C LYS A 250 9.07 8.95 22.26
N CYS A 251 8.69 9.19 20.99
CA CYS A 251 9.34 8.60 19.83
C CYS A 251 10.70 9.26 19.53
N TYR A 252 11.69 9.03 20.40
CA TYR A 252 13.03 9.64 20.33
C TYR A 252 13.87 9.15 19.15
N HIS A 253 13.47 8.05 18.50
CA HIS A 253 14.18 7.48 17.35
C HIS A 253 13.87 8.19 16.04
N VAL A 254 12.98 9.18 16.02
CA VAL A 254 12.66 9.92 14.79
C VAL A 254 13.87 10.70 14.30
N ARG A 255 14.29 10.39 13.07
CA ARG A 255 15.43 10.99 12.37
C ARG A 255 15.00 11.78 11.14
N ILE A 256 13.87 11.41 10.54
CA ILE A 256 13.37 12.02 9.30
C ILE A 256 11.90 12.42 9.50
N MET A 257 11.59 13.69 9.26
CA MET A 257 10.22 14.20 9.26
C MET A 257 9.92 14.91 7.95
N ARG A 258 8.82 14.55 7.30
CA ARG A 258 8.43 15.11 6.00
C ARG A 258 6.99 15.61 6.03
N GLY A 259 6.74 16.74 5.37
CA GLY A 259 5.38 17.29 5.23
C GLY A 259 4.80 17.87 6.52
N VAL A 260 5.62 18.09 7.54
CA VAL A 260 5.18 18.58 8.84
C VAL A 260 5.35 20.09 8.91
N SER A 261 4.35 20.78 9.46
CA SER A 261 4.40 22.21 9.77
C SER A 261 4.39 22.43 11.29
N ALA A 262 5.54 22.74 11.87
CA ALA A 262 5.67 23.19 13.25
C ALA A 262 6.96 24.02 13.43
N PRO A 263 7.04 24.89 14.45
CA PRO A 263 8.29 25.56 14.79
C PRO A 263 9.41 24.56 15.02
N LEU A 264 10.59 24.81 14.46
CA LEU A 264 11.71 23.87 14.51
C LEU A 264 12.14 23.54 15.94
N THR A 265 12.07 24.52 16.84
CA THR A 265 12.32 24.34 18.27
C THR A 265 11.43 23.27 18.89
N ARG A 266 10.15 23.22 18.50
CA ARG A 266 9.20 22.19 18.95
C ARG A 266 9.56 20.81 18.36
N LEU A 267 9.98 20.75 17.09
CA LEU A 267 10.38 19.51 16.45
C LEU A 267 11.61 18.89 17.11
N VAL A 268 12.65 19.69 17.35
CA VAL A 268 13.89 19.24 17.98
C VAL A 268 13.66 18.78 19.43
N ASN A 269 12.77 19.44 20.17
CA ASN A 269 12.41 19.01 21.52
C ASN A 269 11.72 17.63 21.54
N ILE A 270 10.94 17.30 20.52
CA ILE A 270 10.19 16.04 20.43
C ILE A 270 11.05 14.92 19.83
N ALA A 271 11.84 15.25 18.81
CA ALA A 271 12.73 14.35 18.10
C ALA A 271 14.17 14.88 18.21
N PRO A 272 14.89 14.60 19.31
CA PRO A 272 16.24 15.10 19.51
C PRO A 272 17.25 14.55 18.50
N ASN A 273 16.94 13.41 17.88
CA ASN A 273 17.76 12.75 16.86
C ASN A 273 17.37 13.14 15.42
N LEU A 274 16.61 14.23 15.25
CA LEU A 274 16.14 14.69 13.94
C LEU A 274 17.32 15.16 13.09
N THR A 275 17.51 14.51 11.95
CA THR A 275 18.56 14.81 10.95
C THR A 275 18.02 15.49 9.71
N HIS A 276 16.77 15.19 9.35
CA HIS A 276 16.12 15.72 8.15
C HIS A 276 14.71 16.17 8.49
N ALA A 277 14.40 17.43 8.19
CA ALA A 277 13.07 18.00 8.34
C ALA A 277 12.67 18.73 7.05
N SER A 278 11.65 18.23 6.36
CA SER A 278 11.05 18.93 5.22
C SER A 278 9.83 19.68 5.70
N VAL A 279 9.98 20.99 5.91
CA VAL A 279 8.93 21.90 6.36
C VAL A 279 8.30 22.61 5.15
N SER A 280 6.98 22.75 5.15
CA SER A 280 6.27 23.46 4.07
C SER A 280 6.67 24.95 4.02
N MET A 281 6.94 25.48 2.82
CA MET A 281 7.65 26.76 2.55
C MET A 281 7.07 28.06 3.17
N ARG A 282 5.97 28.01 3.92
CA ARG A 282 5.42 29.20 4.61
C ARG A 282 5.85 29.36 6.06
N SER A 283 6.65 28.43 6.60
CA SER A 283 7.22 28.57 7.93
C SER A 283 8.40 29.54 7.89
N ASP A 284 8.46 30.50 8.82
CA ASP A 284 9.61 31.39 9.01
C ASP A 284 10.89 30.54 9.13
N MET A 285 11.79 30.66 8.15
CA MET A 285 13.06 29.91 8.10
C MET A 285 14.21 30.61 8.86
N THR A 286 13.89 31.60 9.69
CA THR A 286 14.85 32.26 10.59
C THR A 286 15.31 31.32 11.71
N PRO A 287 16.61 31.35 12.05
CA PRO A 287 17.69 30.76 11.30
C PRO A 287 17.98 29.33 11.79
N LEU A 288 18.06 28.39 10.85
CA LEU A 288 18.65 27.04 11.02
C LEU A 288 20.11 27.05 11.54
N ILE A 289 20.70 28.24 11.73
CA ILE A 289 22.09 28.48 12.19
C ILE A 289 22.36 27.85 13.58
N GLY A 290 21.33 27.55 14.37
CA GLY A 290 21.47 26.92 15.69
C GLY A 290 21.48 25.38 15.72
N PHE A 291 21.27 24.68 14.59
CA PHE A 291 21.04 23.23 14.61
C PHE A 291 22.01 22.49 13.65
N PRO A 292 23.19 22.05 14.13
CA PRO A 292 24.26 21.49 13.29
C PRO A 292 23.89 20.17 12.59
N ASN A 293 22.87 19.46 13.08
CA ASN A 293 22.48 18.15 12.57
C ASN A 293 21.41 18.19 11.47
N LEU A 294 20.85 19.37 11.17
CA LEU A 294 19.74 19.50 10.21
C LEU A 294 20.27 19.91 8.84
N THR A 295 20.07 19.03 7.86
CA THR A 295 20.32 19.37 6.46
C THR A 295 19.06 20.00 5.85
N PRO A 296 19.11 21.25 5.36
CA PRO A 296 17.97 21.83 4.67
C PRO A 296 17.78 21.13 3.32
N SER A 297 16.68 20.39 3.16
CA SER A 297 16.27 19.88 1.85
C SER A 297 15.13 20.73 1.31
N ARG A 298 15.37 21.47 0.22
CA ARG A 298 14.28 22.09 -0.55
C ARG A 298 13.64 21.02 -1.42
N SER A 299 12.46 20.53 -1.04
CA SER A 299 11.64 19.75 -1.96
C SER A 299 11.02 20.73 -2.97
N TRP A 300 11.50 20.72 -4.21
CA TRP A 300 10.87 21.46 -5.31
C TRP A 300 9.53 20.82 -5.64
N SER A 301 8.42 21.44 -5.22
CA SER A 301 7.10 21.15 -5.75
C SER A 301 6.91 21.95 -7.04
N GLY A 302 7.49 21.47 -8.14
CA GLY A 302 7.27 22.01 -9.47
C GLY A 302 5.91 21.53 -10.02
N ILE A 303 4.96 22.47 -10.09
CA ILE A 303 3.71 22.51 -10.89
C ILE A 303 2.65 21.42 -10.60
#